data_AF-A0A1Q5U023-F1
#
_entry.id   AF-A0A1Q5U023-F1
#
_cell.length_a   1.000
_cell.length_b   1.000
_cell.length_c   1.000
_cell.angle_alpha   90.00
_cell.angle_beta   90.00
_cell.angle_gamma   90.00
#
_symmetry.space_group_name_H-M   'P 1'
#
loop_
_entity.id
_entity.type
_entity.pdbx_description
1 polymer ?
#
loop_
_entity_poly.entity_id
_entity_poly.type
_entity_poly.pdbx_seq_one_letter_code
_entity_poly.pdbx_strand_id
1 'polypeptide(L)' 'MGYIFLGIPLIIFVLFVLPIWLWLHYSNRSSNRDQLGNSEIQRLEQLTENARRMQERIKTLEDILDAEHPNWRQS' A
#
# COMPACT_ATOMS: atom_id res chain seq x y z
N MET A 1 38.33 -40.63 -8.33
CA MET A 1 37.50 -40.31 -9.51
C MET A 1 35.98 -40.49 -9.30
N GLY A 2 35.50 -41.23 -8.29
CA GLY A 2 34.05 -41.46 -8.09
C GLY A 2 33.24 -40.30 -7.48
N TYR A 3 33.91 -39.35 -6.82
CA TYR A 3 33.30 -38.15 -6.22
C TYR A 3 32.63 -37.23 -7.26
N ILE A 4 33.11 -37.23 -8.50
CA ILE A 4 32.52 -36.42 -9.59
C ILE A 4 31.17 -37.00 -10.00
N PHE A 5 31.03 -38.33 -10.06
CA PHE A 5 29.79 -39.01 -10.43
C PHE A 5 28.66 -38.83 -9.40
N LEU A 6 29.01 -38.75 -8.11
CA LEU A 6 28.06 -38.43 -7.02
C LEU A 6 27.81 -36.93 -6.88
N GLY A 7 28.82 -36.09 -7.14
CA GLY A 7 28.73 -34.64 -6.98
C GLY A 7 27.91 -33.94 -8.07
N ILE A 8 27.97 -34.41 -9.32
CA ILE A 8 27.21 -33.82 -10.45
C ILE A 8 25.70 -33.78 -10.18
N PRO A 9 25.02 -34.90 -9.86
CA PRO A 9 23.58 -34.85 -9.60
C PRO A 9 23.23 -34.02 -8.36
N LEU A 10 24.09 -34.02 -7.34
CA LEU A 10 23.90 -33.21 -6.13
C LEU A 10 24.01 -31.70 -6.41
N ILE A 11 24.99 -31.27 -7.22
CA ILE A 11 25.19 -29.87 -7.60
C ILE A 11 24.02 -29.37 -8.44
N ILE A 12 23.52 -30.17 -9.39
CA ILE A 12 22.33 -29.82 -10.18
C ILE A 12 21.13 -29.66 -9.25
N PHE A 13 20.90 -30.60 -8.33
CA PHE A 13 19.83 -30.51 -7.35
C PHE A 13 19.90 -29.20 -6.55
N VAL A 14 21.07 -28.84 -6.03
CA VAL A 14 21.29 -27.59 -5.29
C VAL A 14 21.07 -26.36 -6.17
N LEU A 15 21.55 -26.39 -7.43
CA LEU A 15 21.37 -25.30 -8.40
C LEU A 15 19.91 -25.07 -8.76
N PHE A 16 19.04 -26.06 -8.66
CA PHE A 16 17.60 -25.88 -8.92
C PHE A 16 16.83 -25.53 -7.64
N VAL A 17 17.15 -26.16 -6.51
CA VAL A 17 16.45 -25.95 -5.24
C VAL A 17 16.71 -24.55 -4.67
N LEU A 18 17.96 -24.06 -4.71
CA LEU A 18 18.30 -22.72 -4.22
C LEU A 18 17.54 -21.58 -4.92
N PRO A 19 17.46 -21.50 -6.26
CA PRO A 19 16.69 -20.43 -6.91
C PRO A 19 15.19 -20.55 -6.69
N ILE A 20 14.62 -21.76 -6.63
CA ILE A 20 13.19 -21.93 -6.29
C ILE A 20 12.93 -21.45 -4.86
N TRP A 21 13.81 -21.77 -3.91
CA TRP A 21 13.68 -21.34 -2.52
C TRP A 21 13.82 -19.83 -2.38
N LEU A 22 14.81 -19.21 -3.04
CA LEU A 22 14.94 -17.76 -3.08
C LEU A 22 13.68 -17.12 -3.68
N TRP A 23 13.17 -17.64 -4.80
CA TRP A 23 11.95 -17.13 -5.38
C TRP A 23 10.76 -17.21 -4.40
N LEU A 24 10.58 -18.33 -3.71
CA LEU A 24 9.51 -18.51 -2.72
C LEU A 24 9.69 -17.63 -1.48
N HIS A 25 10.90 -17.55 -0.95
CA HIS A 25 11.23 -16.73 0.23
C HIS A 25 11.06 -15.24 -0.05
N TYR A 26 11.44 -14.78 -1.24
CA TYR A 26 11.25 -13.38 -1.65
C TYR A 26 9.80 -13.10 -2.05
N SER A 27 9.13 -14.04 -2.70
CA SER A 27 7.70 -13.94 -3.04
C SER A 27 6.83 -13.81 -1.78
N ASN A 28 7.12 -14.55 -0.72
CA ASN A 28 6.39 -14.44 0.55
C ASN A 28 6.55 -13.06 1.21
N ARG A 29 7.67 -12.36 0.98
CA ARG A 29 7.84 -10.95 1.38
C ARG A 29 7.13 -9.97 0.42
N SER A 30 7.06 -10.30 -0.88
CA SER A 30 6.35 -9.49 -1.88
C SER A 30 4.83 -9.54 -1.71
N SER A 31 4.26 -10.69 -1.35
CA SER A 31 2.82 -10.84 -1.13
C SER A 31 2.31 -10.02 0.07
N ASN A 32 3.19 -9.69 1.03
CA ASN A 32 2.88 -8.74 2.10
C ASN A 32 2.92 -7.27 1.62
N ARG A 33 3.66 -6.97 0.54
CA ARG A 33 3.72 -5.64 -0.07
C ARG A 33 2.45 -5.30 -0.87
N ASP A 34 1.86 -6.28 -1.55
CA ASP A 34 0.57 -6.07 -2.24
C ASP A 34 -0.59 -5.82 -1.26
N GLN A 35 -0.56 -6.47 -0.09
CA GLN A 35 -1.53 -6.18 0.99
C GLN A 35 -1.34 -4.78 1.57
N LEU A 36 -0.09 -4.30 1.71
CA LEU A 36 0.18 -2.91 2.10
C LEU A 36 -0.38 -1.92 1.07
N GLY A 37 -0.20 -2.17 -0.23
CA GLY A 37 -0.72 -1.32 -1.29
C GLY A 37 -2.25 -1.16 -1.25
N ASN A 38 -2.99 -2.25 -1.07
CA ASN A 38 -4.46 -2.19 -0.95
C ASN A 38 -4.91 -1.40 0.29
N SER A 39 -4.22 -1.56 1.42
CA SER A 39 -4.53 -0.82 2.65
C SER A 39 -4.22 0.68 2.54
N GLU A 40 -3.21 1.04 1.75
CA GLU A 40 -2.78 2.42 1.52
C GLU A 40 -3.76 3.14 0.59
N ILE A 41 -4.25 2.47 -0.46
CA ILE A 41 -5.33 2.97 -1.31
C ILE A 41 -6.60 3.23 -0.49
N GLN A 42 -7.02 2.29 0.37
CA GLN A 42 -8.17 2.49 1.25
C GLN A 42 -8.01 3.69 2.19
N ARG A 43 -6.80 3.91 2.74
CA ARG A 43 -6.53 5.08 3.58
C ARG A 43 -6.64 6.39 2.80
N LEU A 44 -6.15 6.42 1.56
CA LEU A 44 -6.27 7.60 0.71
C LEU A 44 -7.73 7.91 0.40
N GLU A 45 -8.53 6.91 0.04
CA GLU A 45 -9.97 7.09 -0.17
C GLU A 45 -10.67 7.63 1.08
N GLN A 46 -10.32 7.11 2.26
CA GLN A 46 -10.89 7.58 3.52
C GLN A 46 -10.51 9.03 3.84
N LEU A 47 -9.27 9.42 3.56
CA LEU A 47 -8.82 10.80 3.73
C LEU A 47 -9.54 11.76 2.77
N THR A 48 -9.73 11.35 1.51
CA THR A 48 -10.48 12.14 0.52
C THR A 48 -11.94 12.31 0.93
N GLU A 49 -12.60 11.26 1.40
CA GLU A 49 -13.99 11.36 1.87
C GLU A 49 -14.11 12.26 3.10
N ASN A 50 -13.17 12.18 4.04
CA ASN A 50 -13.13 13.06 5.20
C ASN A 50 -12.94 14.53 4.79
N ALA A 51 -12.03 14.80 3.84
CA ALA A 51 -11.82 16.15 3.30
C ALA A 51 -13.09 16.68 2.63
N ARG A 52 -13.80 15.84 1.85
CA ARG A 52 -15.08 16.19 1.21
C ARG A 52 -16.14 16.58 2.24
N ARG A 53 -16.28 15.79 3.31
CA ARG A 53 -17.21 16.10 4.41
C ARG A 53 -16.85 17.38 5.14
N MET A 54 -15.57 17.65 5.35
CA MET A 54 -15.13 18.91 5.95
C MET A 54 -15.48 20.11 5.06
N GLN A 55 -15.30 20.02 3.74
CA GLN A 55 -15.71 21.07 2.81
C GLN A 55 -17.21 21.34 2.85
N GLU A 56 -18.05 20.30 2.85
CA GLU A 56 -19.51 20.45 2.95
C GLU A 56 -19.91 21.17 4.25
N ARG A 57 -19.26 20.82 5.37
CA ARG A 57 -19.50 21.47 6.66
C ARG A 57 -19.05 22.93 6.66
N ILE A 58 -17.88 23.24 6.11
CA ILE A 58 -17.39 24.61 5.99
C ILE A 58 -18.37 25.42 5.16
N LYS A 59 -18.79 24.90 4.00
CA LYS A 59 -19.77 25.59 3.14
C LYS A 59 -21.09 25.85 3.87
N THR A 60 -21.57 24.88 4.65
CA THR A 60 -22.78 25.04 5.46
C THR A 60 -22.58 26.12 6.53
N LEU A 61 -21.42 26.12 7.20
CA LEU A 61 -21.10 27.15 8.19
C LEU A 61 -20.93 28.53 7.55
N GLU A 62 -20.36 28.63 6.35
CA GLU A 62 -20.27 29.88 5.58
C GLU A 62 -21.65 30.41 5.21
N ASP A 63 -22.57 29.53 4.80
CA ASP A 63 -23.94 29.91 4.44
C ASP A 63 -24.74 30.41 5.66
N ILE A 64 -24.57 29.75 6.81
CA ILE A 64 -25.17 30.20 8.08
C ILE A 64 -24.53 31.52 8.53
N LEU A 65 -23.21 31.65 8.47
CA LEU A 65 -22.50 32.85 8.91
C LEU A 65 -22.80 34.05 8.00
N ASP A 66 -22.95 33.84 6.69
CA ASP A 66 -23.40 34.86 5.74
C ASP A 66 -24.85 35.28 6.02
N ALA A 67 -25.73 34.34 6.41
CA ALA A 67 -27.11 34.64 6.78
C ALA A 67 -27.23 35.40 8.13
N GLU A 68 -26.35 35.11 9.10
CA GLU A 68 -26.41 35.68 10.44
C GLU A 68 -25.61 36.99 10.57
N HIS A 69 -24.50 37.14 9.84
CA HIS A 69 -23.60 38.31 9.92
C HIS A 69 -23.06 38.78 8.55
N PRO A 70 -23.89 39.33 7.64
CA PRO A 70 -23.52 39.59 6.23
C PRO A 70 -22.27 40.47 5.96
N ASN A 71 -21.72 41.17 6.96
CA ASN A 71 -20.52 42.02 6.83
C ASN A 71 -19.21 41.39 7.34
N TRP A 72 -19.20 40.13 7.79
CA TRP A 72 -18.02 39.51 8.42
C TRP A 72 -16.80 39.40 7.49
N ARG A 73 -17.01 39.35 6.16
CA ARG A 73 -15.93 39.29 5.15
C ARG A 73 -15.28 40.64 4.82
N GLN A 74 -15.84 41.75 5.30
CA GLN A 74 -15.37 43.11 4.97
C GLN A 74 -14.59 43.78 6.12
N SER A 75 -14.35 43.07 7.24
CA SER A 75 -13.55 43.56 8.38
C SER A 75 -12.07 43.23 8.27
#